data_AF-A0A8J7BWL9-F1
#
_entry.id   AF-A0A8J7BWL9-F1
#
_cell.length_a   1.000
_cell.length_b   1.000
_cell.length_c   1.000
_cell.angle_alpha   90.00
_cell.angle_beta   90.00
_cell.angle_gamma   90.00
#
_symmetry.space_group_name_H-M   'P 1'
#
loop_
_entity.id
_entity.type
_entity.pdbx_description
1 polymer ?
#
loop_
_entity_poly.entity_id
_entity_poly.type
_entity_poly.pdbx_seq_one_letter_code
_entity_poly.pdbx_strand_id
1 'polypeptide(L)'
;MNWLFIIIIAVFVVAIVLLRKHKERDRPLIQQKITHDLTAALRDLLVAGRWAEADRETLRIMLKVANRQQEGWLNVASIRNFPQKDLHAIDQLWTRASDGRFGFSVQKDIWNNVGGSLNANDKIYEAFGDKVGWRVHKKWLQVDDLDFDISSPPGHLPAVAVRLGGLSWGVAGFWWERRDAYVFLLSEKVW
;
A
#
# COMPACT_ATOMS: atom_id res chain seq x y z
N MET A 1 12.79 33.02 -44.96
CA MET A 1 12.48 31.98 -43.95
C MET A 1 13.79 31.40 -43.48
N ASN A 2 14.15 31.60 -42.21
CA ASN A 2 15.54 31.46 -41.75
C ASN A 2 15.86 29.99 -41.43
N TRP A 3 16.54 29.30 -42.35
CA TRP A 3 16.89 27.87 -42.25
C TRP A 3 17.62 27.49 -40.95
N LEU A 4 18.42 28.40 -40.41
CA LEU A 4 19.09 28.27 -39.11
C LEU A 4 18.10 28.07 -37.95
N PHE A 5 16.93 28.71 -37.99
CA PHE A 5 15.94 28.64 -36.93
C PHE A 5 15.25 27.27 -36.88
N ILE A 6 15.02 26.67 -38.05
CA ILE A 6 14.41 25.33 -38.19
C ILE A 6 15.34 24.24 -37.65
N ILE A 7 16.64 24.35 -37.95
CA ILE A 7 17.65 23.39 -37.48
C ILE A 7 17.76 23.41 -35.94
N ILE A 8 17.76 24.61 -35.33
CA ILE A 8 17.83 24.75 -33.87
C ILE A 8 16.61 24.09 -33.19
N ILE A 9 15.40 24.31 -33.70
CA ILE A 9 14.19 23.68 -33.16
C ILE A 9 14.26 22.14 -33.29
N ALA A 10 14.68 21.63 -34.45
CA ALA A 10 14.78 20.19 -34.68
C ALA A 10 15.78 19.52 -33.72
N VAL A 11 16.96 20.11 -33.51
CA VAL A 11 17.96 19.61 -32.56
C VAL A 11 17.43 19.62 -31.13
N PHE A 12 16.70 20.68 -30.74
CA PHE A 12 16.12 20.79 -29.40
C PHE A 12 15.02 19.75 -29.15
N VAL A 13 14.13 19.53 -30.12
CA VAL A 13 13.09 18.50 -30.04
C VAL A 13 13.71 17.10 -29.94
N VAL A 14 14.73 16.82 -30.75
CA VAL A 14 15.47 15.54 -30.69
C VAL A 14 16.13 15.36 -29.33
N ALA A 15 16.77 16.40 -28.77
CA ALA A 15 17.37 16.36 -27.45
C ALA A 15 16.33 16.07 -26.35
N ILE A 16 15.14 16.69 -26.38
CA ILE A 16 14.05 16.41 -25.43
C ILE A 16 13.59 14.96 -25.55
N VAL A 17 13.42 14.44 -26.77
CA VAL A 17 13.00 13.05 -26.99
C VAL A 17 14.05 12.07 -26.49
N LEU A 18 15.34 12.34 -26.73
CA LEU A 18 16.45 11.52 -26.24
C LEU A 18 16.56 11.55 -24.71
N LEU A 19 16.45 12.73 -24.09
CA LEU A 19 16.44 12.89 -22.63
C LEU A 19 15.26 12.16 -21.99
N ARG A 20 14.06 12.26 -22.58
CA ARG A 20 12.88 11.51 -22.12
C ARG A 20 13.13 10.01 -22.24
N LYS A 21 13.62 9.53 -23.39
CA LYS A 21 13.89 8.10 -23.62
C LYS A 21 14.96 7.57 -22.66
N HIS A 22 15.97 8.36 -22.31
CA HIS A 22 16.97 8.01 -21.31
C HIS A 22 16.36 7.92 -19.90
N LYS A 23 15.58 8.93 -19.49
CA LYS A 23 14.87 8.92 -18.20
C LYS A 23 13.92 7.73 -18.07
N GLU A 24 13.21 7.38 -19.14
CA GLU A 24 12.34 6.19 -19.15
C GLU A 24 13.12 4.88 -19.09
N ARG A 25 14.33 4.82 -19.68
CA ARG A 25 15.20 3.63 -19.62
C ARG A 25 15.71 3.38 -18.20
N ASP A 26 16.07 4.43 -17.46
CA ASP A 26 16.63 4.30 -16.12
C ASP A 26 15.55 4.18 -15.03
N ARG A 27 14.31 4.59 -15.32
CA ARG A 27 13.18 4.57 -14.39
C ARG A 27 13.01 3.22 -13.67
N PRO A 28 13.05 2.04 -14.34
CA PRO A 28 12.91 0.75 -13.66
C PRO A 28 14.06 0.44 -12.69
N LEU A 29 15.30 0.80 -13.05
CA LEU A 29 16.49 0.59 -12.22
C LEU A 29 16.49 1.51 -11.01
N ILE A 30 16.13 2.78 -11.20
CA ILE A 30 15.97 3.76 -10.12
C ILE A 30 14.86 3.31 -9.18
N GLN A 31 13.71 2.89 -9.72
CA GLN A 31 12.61 2.39 -8.90
C GLN A 31 13.04 1.15 -8.10
N GLN A 32 13.68 0.16 -8.75
CA GLN A 32 14.15 -1.05 -8.07
C GLN A 32 15.13 -0.73 -6.94
N LYS A 33 16.09 0.18 -7.17
CA LYS A 33 17.04 0.61 -6.14
C LYS A 33 16.33 1.31 -4.99
N ILE A 34 15.41 2.24 -5.29
CA ILE A 34 14.61 2.93 -4.27
C ILE A 34 13.80 1.92 -3.45
N THR A 35 13.15 0.96 -4.09
CA THR A 35 12.36 -0.07 -3.40
C THR A 35 13.23 -0.94 -2.49
N HIS A 36 14.39 -1.38 -2.97
CA HIS A 36 15.35 -2.13 -2.16
C HIS A 36 15.77 -1.32 -0.91
N ASP A 37 16.15 -0.05 -1.10
CA ASP A 37 16.62 0.80 0.00
C ASP A 37 15.49 1.12 1.00
N LEU A 38 14.26 1.30 0.51
CA LEU A 38 13.09 1.54 1.37
C LEU A 38 12.69 0.30 2.17
N THR A 39 12.78 -0.88 1.58
CA THR A 39 12.30 -2.12 2.21
C THR A 39 13.32 -2.77 3.14
N ALA A 40 14.59 -2.35 3.10
CA ALA A 40 15.62 -2.85 4.00
C ALA A 40 15.25 -2.66 5.49
N ALA A 41 14.79 -1.46 5.86
CA ALA A 41 14.36 -1.18 7.23
C ALA A 41 13.14 -2.03 7.65
N LEU A 42 12.17 -2.19 6.75
CA LEU A 42 11.00 -3.05 6.98
C LEU A 42 11.42 -4.51 7.21
N ARG A 43 12.30 -5.04 6.37
CA ARG A 43 12.82 -6.41 6.51
C ARG A 43 13.48 -6.60 7.87
N ASP A 44 14.35 -5.69 8.27
CA ASP A 44 15.12 -5.82 9.51
C ASP A 44 14.19 -5.76 10.75
N LEU A 45 13.16 -4.91 10.71
CA LEU A 45 12.12 -4.85 11.75
C LEU A 45 11.31 -6.15 11.82
N LEU A 46 10.91 -6.70 10.67
CA LEU A 46 10.15 -7.94 10.59
C LEU A 46 10.95 -9.15 11.09
N VAL A 47 12.23 -9.28 10.68
CA VAL A 47 13.13 -10.34 11.16
C VAL A 47 13.34 -10.26 12.68
N ALA A 48 13.39 -9.04 13.22
CA ALA A 48 13.50 -8.82 14.66
C ALA A 48 12.17 -9.03 15.43
N GLY A 49 11.07 -9.38 14.75
CA GLY A 49 9.75 -9.52 15.38
C GLY A 49 9.17 -8.21 15.91
N ARG A 50 9.65 -7.06 15.43
CA ARG A 50 9.19 -5.72 15.85
C ARG A 50 7.95 -5.32 15.05
N TRP A 51 6.88 -6.10 15.21
CA TRP A 51 5.66 -6.02 14.39
C TRP A 51 5.01 -4.64 14.35
N ALA A 52 4.91 -3.97 15.50
CA ALA A 52 4.34 -2.62 15.60
C ALA A 52 5.14 -1.57 14.80
N GLU A 53 6.45 -1.72 14.76
CA GLU A 53 7.34 -0.83 14.02
C GLU A 53 7.35 -1.15 12.54
N ALA A 54 7.38 -2.44 12.18
CA ALA A 54 7.24 -2.89 10.80
C ALA A 54 5.93 -2.39 10.18
N ASP A 55 4.84 -2.37 10.96
CA ASP A 55 3.55 -1.87 10.52
C ASP A 55 3.56 -0.35 10.28
N ARG A 56 4.18 0.44 11.17
CA ARG A 56 4.42 1.89 10.94
C ARG A 56 5.27 2.13 9.70
N GLU A 57 6.33 1.34 9.56
CA GLU A 57 7.28 1.45 8.46
C GLU A 57 6.62 1.10 7.13
N THR A 58 5.73 0.11 7.11
CA THR A 58 4.92 -0.26 5.94
C THR A 58 4.10 0.94 5.45
N LEU A 59 3.36 1.61 6.34
CA LEU A 59 2.61 2.81 5.97
C LEU A 59 3.54 3.92 5.44
N ARG A 60 4.68 4.15 6.10
CA ARG A 60 5.67 5.15 5.66
C ARG A 60 6.19 4.88 4.25
N ILE A 61 6.53 3.63 3.94
CA ILE A 61 6.99 3.20 2.62
C ILE A 61 5.88 3.42 1.60
N MET A 62 4.65 2.97 1.88
CA MET A 62 3.54 3.13 0.95
C MET A 62 3.25 4.60 0.64
N LEU A 63 3.24 5.48 1.64
CA LEU A 63 3.08 6.92 1.43
C LEU A 63 4.23 7.51 0.61
N LYS A 64 5.46 7.06 0.83
CA LYS A 64 6.62 7.54 0.07
C LYS A 64 6.58 7.10 -1.40
N VAL A 65 6.28 5.83 -1.67
CA VAL A 65 6.16 5.29 -3.04
C VAL A 65 5.00 5.96 -3.79
N ALA A 66 3.89 6.22 -3.11
CA ALA A 66 2.75 6.93 -3.67
C ALA A 66 2.98 8.44 -3.83
N ASN A 67 4.10 9.00 -3.33
CA ASN A 67 4.35 10.44 -3.21
C ASN A 67 3.23 11.18 -2.48
N ARG A 68 2.77 10.62 -1.35
CA ARG A 68 1.66 11.13 -0.51
C ARG A 68 2.05 11.36 0.94
N GLN A 69 3.33 11.60 1.20
CA GLN A 69 3.85 11.77 2.57
C GLN A 69 3.24 12.98 3.27
N GLN A 70 2.95 14.06 2.53
CA GLN A 70 2.37 15.28 3.09
C GLN A 70 0.88 15.11 3.40
N GLU A 71 0.16 14.34 2.60
CA GLU A 71 -1.24 14.03 2.85
C GLU A 71 -1.42 13.04 3.98
N GLY A 72 -0.49 12.08 4.14
CA GLY A 72 -0.52 11.10 5.22
C GLY A 72 -1.56 9.99 5.03
N TRP A 73 -2.22 9.91 3.87
CA TRP A 73 -3.17 8.84 3.52
C TRP A 73 -3.14 8.51 2.03
N LEU A 74 -3.60 7.30 1.68
CA LEU A 74 -3.64 6.80 0.30
C LEU A 74 -5.07 6.93 -0.26
N ASN A 75 -5.20 7.41 -1.49
CA ASN A 75 -6.46 7.42 -2.25
C ASN A 75 -6.46 6.33 -3.33
N VAL A 76 -7.62 6.06 -3.92
CA VAL A 76 -7.77 5.05 -4.99
C VAL A 76 -6.81 5.29 -6.16
N ALA A 77 -6.62 6.53 -6.59
CA ALA A 77 -5.72 6.85 -7.69
C ALA A 77 -4.26 6.49 -7.37
N SER A 78 -3.81 6.74 -6.15
CA SER A 78 -2.47 6.41 -5.69
C SER A 78 -2.25 4.91 -5.57
N ILE A 79 -3.25 4.16 -5.06
CA ILE A 79 -3.19 2.70 -5.04
C ILE A 79 -3.19 2.17 -6.46
N ARG A 80 -4.08 2.63 -7.34
CA ARG A 80 -4.16 2.22 -8.75
C ARG A 80 -2.81 2.36 -9.46
N ASN A 81 -2.12 3.47 -9.25
CA ASN A 81 -0.81 3.73 -9.85
C ASN A 81 0.38 3.17 -9.06
N PHE A 82 0.15 2.56 -7.90
CA PHE A 82 1.20 2.00 -7.06
C PHE A 82 1.95 0.89 -7.83
N PRO A 83 3.30 0.94 -7.91
CA PRO A 83 4.08 -0.07 -8.62
C PRO A 83 3.86 -1.48 -8.05
N GLN A 84 3.44 -2.42 -8.90
CA GLN A 84 3.14 -3.79 -8.48
C GLN A 84 4.35 -4.50 -7.84
N LYS A 85 5.57 -4.24 -8.36
CA LYS A 85 6.80 -4.80 -7.80
C LYS A 85 7.02 -4.39 -6.35
N ASP A 86 6.65 -3.17 -5.99
CA ASP A 86 6.84 -2.62 -4.65
C ASP A 86 5.80 -3.18 -3.68
N LEU A 87 4.54 -3.32 -4.12
CA LEU A 87 3.50 -4.01 -3.36
C LEU A 87 3.89 -5.45 -3.07
N HIS A 88 4.34 -6.18 -4.10
CA HIS A 88 4.77 -7.56 -3.96
C HIS A 88 5.99 -7.70 -3.04
N ALA A 89 6.95 -6.78 -3.11
CA ALA A 89 8.10 -6.78 -2.21
C ALA A 89 7.68 -6.60 -0.73
N ILE A 90 6.78 -5.66 -0.46
CA ILE A 90 6.24 -5.43 0.89
C ILE A 90 5.50 -6.68 1.38
N ASP A 91 4.61 -7.24 0.56
CA ASP A 91 3.82 -8.42 0.91
C ASP A 91 4.69 -9.66 1.17
N GLN A 92 5.69 -9.91 0.33
CA GLN A 92 6.63 -11.00 0.50
C GLN A 92 7.44 -10.91 1.80
N LEU A 93 7.77 -9.69 2.24
CA LEU A 93 8.46 -9.51 3.51
C LEU A 93 7.56 -9.90 4.69
N TRP A 94 6.31 -9.44 4.68
CA TRP A 94 5.33 -9.78 5.71
C TRP A 94 5.05 -11.28 5.76
N THR A 95 4.75 -11.89 4.62
CA THR A 95 4.41 -13.32 4.53
C THR A 95 5.57 -14.20 4.97
N ARG A 96 6.81 -13.93 4.53
CA ARG A 96 7.98 -14.73 4.93
C ARG A 96 8.29 -14.61 6.41
N ALA A 97 8.26 -13.40 6.97
CA ALA A 97 8.61 -13.19 8.37
C ALA A 97 7.57 -13.78 9.35
N SER A 98 6.33 -13.94 8.90
CA SER A 98 5.20 -14.40 9.72
C SER A 98 4.77 -15.83 9.44
N ASP A 99 5.57 -16.61 8.68
CA ASP A 99 5.22 -17.96 8.26
C ASP A 99 3.85 -18.04 7.54
N GLY A 100 3.63 -17.09 6.62
CA GLY A 100 2.41 -16.98 5.81
C GLY A 100 1.19 -16.44 6.55
N ARG A 101 1.32 -15.97 7.80
CA ARG A 101 0.17 -15.49 8.59
C ARG A 101 -0.24 -14.05 8.26
N PHE A 102 0.71 -13.19 7.94
CA PHE A 102 0.51 -11.76 7.72
C PHE A 102 0.88 -11.34 6.29
N GLY A 103 0.28 -10.27 5.81
CA GLY A 103 0.43 -9.78 4.44
C GLY A 103 -0.89 -9.31 3.84
N PHE A 104 -0.79 -8.47 2.81
CA PHE A 104 -1.93 -8.01 2.04
C PHE A 104 -2.51 -9.12 1.15
N SER A 105 -1.70 -10.06 0.69
CA SER A 105 -2.17 -11.28 0.00
C SER A 105 -3.08 -12.10 0.91
N VAL A 106 -2.66 -12.34 2.15
CA VAL A 106 -3.46 -13.05 3.16
C VAL A 106 -4.75 -12.30 3.46
N GLN A 107 -4.69 -10.97 3.60
CA GLN A 107 -5.87 -10.13 3.75
C GLN A 107 -6.79 -10.20 2.52
N LYS A 108 -6.25 -10.23 1.31
CA LYS A 108 -7.04 -10.37 0.08
C LYS A 108 -7.78 -11.71 0.04
N ASP A 109 -7.12 -12.80 0.43
CA ASP A 109 -7.77 -14.11 0.48
C ASP A 109 -8.93 -14.11 1.48
N ILE A 110 -8.72 -13.54 2.67
CA ILE A 110 -9.78 -13.39 3.67
C ILE A 110 -10.91 -12.49 3.14
N TRP A 111 -10.57 -11.37 2.50
CA TRP A 111 -11.51 -10.45 1.88
C TRP A 111 -12.39 -11.15 0.85
N ASN A 112 -11.80 -11.92 -0.06
CA ASN A 112 -12.55 -12.70 -1.04
C ASN A 112 -13.44 -13.74 -0.38
N ASN A 113 -12.93 -14.44 0.64
CA ASN A 113 -13.67 -15.49 1.35
C ASN A 113 -14.91 -14.98 2.09
N VAL A 114 -14.91 -13.72 2.53
CA VAL A 114 -16.10 -13.10 3.14
C VAL A 114 -17.05 -12.45 2.13
N GLY A 115 -16.77 -12.57 0.81
CA GLY A 115 -17.58 -11.96 -0.24
C GLY A 115 -17.19 -10.52 -0.60
N GLY A 116 -15.95 -10.14 -0.30
CA GLY A 116 -15.37 -8.83 -0.58
C GLY A 116 -15.41 -8.46 -2.07
N SER A 117 -15.75 -7.19 -2.34
CA SER A 117 -15.70 -6.59 -3.68
C SER A 117 -15.70 -5.07 -3.57
N LEU A 118 -15.51 -4.36 -4.69
CA LEU A 118 -15.64 -2.89 -4.73
C LEU A 118 -17.00 -2.37 -4.25
N ASN A 119 -18.05 -3.19 -4.33
CA ASN A 119 -19.42 -2.84 -3.93
C ASN A 119 -19.82 -3.49 -2.58
N ALA A 120 -18.84 -3.91 -1.78
CA ALA A 120 -19.09 -4.51 -0.48
C ALA A 120 -19.89 -3.57 0.44
N ASN A 121 -20.81 -4.16 1.20
CA ASN A 121 -21.59 -3.46 2.20
C ASN A 121 -20.99 -3.65 3.61
N ASP A 122 -21.59 -2.97 4.59
CA ASP A 122 -21.09 -2.97 5.97
C ASP A 122 -21.00 -4.36 6.59
N LYS A 123 -21.88 -5.30 6.23
CA LYS A 123 -21.81 -6.68 6.74
C LYS A 123 -20.53 -7.39 6.28
N ILE A 124 -20.09 -7.13 5.06
CA ILE A 124 -18.85 -7.71 4.51
C ILE A 124 -17.63 -7.09 5.19
N TYR A 125 -17.63 -5.77 5.41
CA TYR A 125 -16.56 -5.11 6.17
C TYR A 125 -16.48 -5.64 7.59
N GLU A 126 -17.62 -5.75 8.29
CA GLU A 126 -17.71 -6.31 9.63
C GLU A 126 -17.18 -7.74 9.68
N ALA A 127 -17.61 -8.61 8.76
CA ALA A 127 -17.13 -9.99 8.67
C ALA A 127 -15.61 -10.06 8.42
N PHE A 128 -15.08 -9.19 7.55
CA PHE A 128 -13.65 -9.06 7.33
C PHE A 128 -12.91 -8.64 8.60
N GLY A 129 -13.37 -7.57 9.26
CA GLY A 129 -12.81 -7.05 10.49
C GLY A 129 -12.81 -8.06 11.63
N ASP A 130 -13.89 -8.83 11.77
CA ASP A 130 -13.98 -9.91 12.75
C ASP A 130 -12.96 -11.04 12.44
N LYS A 131 -12.72 -11.35 11.14
CA LYS A 131 -11.77 -12.39 10.72
C LYS A 131 -10.31 -12.00 10.92
N VAL A 132 -9.94 -10.77 10.61
CA VAL A 132 -8.56 -10.28 10.79
C VAL A 132 -8.32 -9.72 12.19
N GLY A 133 -9.32 -9.70 13.07
CA GLY A 133 -9.18 -9.22 14.46
C GLY A 133 -9.12 -7.70 14.60
N TRP A 134 -9.68 -6.93 13.66
CA TRP A 134 -9.80 -5.47 13.75
C TRP A 134 -11.14 -5.02 14.33
N ARG A 135 -12.05 -5.96 14.54
CA ARG A 135 -13.33 -5.73 15.20
C ARG A 135 -13.55 -6.81 16.25
N VAL A 136 -13.83 -6.39 17.48
CA VAL A 136 -14.02 -7.27 18.64
C VAL A 136 -15.25 -6.81 19.40
N HIS A 137 -16.13 -7.76 19.76
CA HIS A 137 -17.42 -7.45 20.39
C HIS A 137 -18.23 -6.38 19.64
N LYS A 138 -18.22 -6.44 18.29
CA LYS A 138 -18.86 -5.49 17.37
C LYS A 138 -18.26 -4.07 17.38
N LYS A 139 -17.16 -3.84 18.08
CA LYS A 139 -16.45 -2.55 18.13
C LYS A 139 -15.20 -2.60 17.26
N TRP A 140 -15.06 -1.63 16.36
CA TRP A 140 -13.84 -1.41 15.59
C TRP A 140 -12.73 -0.93 16.51
N LEU A 141 -11.58 -1.59 16.44
CA LEU A 141 -10.40 -1.26 17.22
C LEU A 141 -9.67 -0.06 16.62
N GLN A 142 -9.11 0.79 17.47
CA GLN A 142 -8.12 1.77 17.04
C GLN A 142 -6.73 1.12 17.01
N VAL A 143 -5.76 1.78 16.37
CA VAL A 143 -4.39 1.26 16.26
C VAL A 143 -3.80 0.91 17.63
N ASP A 144 -4.06 1.75 18.63
CA ASP A 144 -3.53 1.57 19.98
C ASP A 144 -4.20 0.40 20.73
N ASP A 145 -5.31 -0.12 20.21
CA ASP A 145 -6.02 -1.29 20.73
C ASP A 145 -5.63 -2.60 20.01
N LEU A 146 -4.75 -2.56 19.00
CA LEU A 146 -4.35 -3.74 18.22
C LEU A 146 -3.21 -4.53 18.88
N ASP A 147 -3.27 -5.85 18.75
CA ASP A 147 -2.23 -6.77 19.19
C ASP A 147 -1.16 -6.96 18.10
N PHE A 148 0.00 -6.32 18.29
CA PHE A 148 1.16 -6.48 17.41
C PHE A 148 2.02 -7.69 17.78
N ASP A 149 1.42 -8.88 17.69
CA ASP A 149 2.04 -10.15 18.04
C ASP A 149 1.86 -11.20 16.93
N ILE A 150 2.77 -12.18 16.86
CA ILE A 150 2.71 -13.26 15.86
C ILE A 150 1.52 -14.20 16.06
N SER A 151 1.00 -14.30 17.29
CA SER A 151 -0.18 -15.09 17.64
C SER A 151 -1.50 -14.46 17.19
N SER A 152 -1.48 -13.18 16.76
CA SER A 152 -2.67 -12.51 16.22
C SER A 152 -3.25 -13.25 15.01
N PRO A 153 -4.56 -13.07 14.69
CA PRO A 153 -5.22 -13.79 13.61
C PRO A 153 -4.53 -13.62 12.25
N PRO A 154 -4.66 -14.58 11.31
CA PRO A 154 -4.19 -14.39 9.94
C PRO A 154 -4.74 -13.11 9.32
N GLY A 155 -3.89 -12.38 8.60
CA GLY A 155 -4.21 -11.10 8.00
C GLY A 155 -4.33 -9.92 8.98
N HIS A 156 -4.05 -10.10 10.27
CA HIS A 156 -4.12 -9.00 11.24
C HIS A 156 -3.14 -7.86 10.92
N LEU A 157 -1.97 -8.20 10.37
CA LEU A 157 -0.96 -7.24 9.93
C LEU A 157 -0.65 -7.40 8.43
N PRO A 158 -0.22 -6.31 7.75
CA PRO A 158 -0.13 -4.94 8.26
C PRO A 158 -1.51 -4.27 8.41
N ALA A 159 -1.69 -3.46 9.45
CA ALA A 159 -2.92 -2.76 9.83
C ALA A 159 -3.05 -1.36 9.19
N VAL A 160 -2.62 -1.21 7.93
CA VAL A 160 -2.63 0.07 7.19
C VAL A 160 -4.03 0.70 7.14
N ALA A 161 -5.07 -0.12 6.97
CA ALA A 161 -6.45 0.36 6.96
C ALA A 161 -6.85 1.00 8.31
N VAL A 162 -6.47 0.36 9.42
CA VAL A 162 -6.77 0.85 10.77
C VAL A 162 -5.98 2.13 11.05
N ARG A 163 -4.69 2.19 10.68
CA ARG A 163 -3.86 3.40 10.81
C ARG A 163 -4.41 4.61 10.08
N LEU A 164 -5.03 4.38 8.92
CA LEU A 164 -5.64 5.44 8.14
C LEU A 164 -7.08 5.76 8.57
N GLY A 165 -7.63 5.07 9.57
CA GLY A 165 -9.03 5.24 9.98
C GLY A 165 -10.03 4.76 8.93
N GLY A 166 -9.60 3.93 7.97
CA GLY A 166 -10.39 3.51 6.80
C GLY A 166 -11.50 2.51 7.10
N LEU A 167 -11.58 1.94 8.32
CA LEU A 167 -12.61 0.95 8.69
C LEU A 167 -13.44 1.36 9.93
N SER A 168 -13.22 2.57 10.47
CA SER A 168 -13.96 3.06 11.64
C SER A 168 -15.19 3.86 11.21
N TRP A 169 -16.38 3.39 11.61
CA TRP A 169 -17.67 4.00 11.28
C TRP A 169 -18.29 4.60 12.55
N GLY A 170 -18.19 5.92 12.74
CA GLY A 170 -18.92 6.56 13.85
C GLY A 170 -18.33 7.83 14.46
N VAL A 171 -17.21 8.37 13.96
CA VAL A 171 -16.74 9.70 14.38
C VAL A 171 -17.16 10.70 13.30
N ALA A 172 -17.82 11.79 13.70
CA ALA A 172 -18.08 12.92 12.82
C ALA A 172 -16.74 13.39 12.21
N GLY A 173 -16.56 13.17 10.91
CA GLY A 173 -15.25 13.28 10.24
C GLY A 173 -15.11 12.19 9.18
N PHE A 174 -15.76 12.40 8.06
CA PHE A 174 -15.83 11.52 6.90
C PHE A 174 -14.47 11.06 6.36
N TRP A 175 -14.25 9.75 6.19
CA TRP A 175 -13.07 9.18 5.51
C TRP A 175 -13.40 8.04 4.53
N TRP A 176 -14.49 8.14 3.76
CA TRP A 176 -14.86 7.11 2.77
C TRP A 176 -13.73 6.85 1.76
N GLU A 177 -12.99 7.87 1.34
CA GLU A 177 -11.92 7.74 0.35
C GLU A 177 -10.76 6.85 0.82
N ARG A 178 -10.49 6.85 2.13
CA ARG A 178 -9.44 6.00 2.73
C ARG A 178 -9.86 4.54 2.75
N ARG A 179 -11.15 4.30 3.07
CA ARG A 179 -11.76 2.97 2.93
C ARG A 179 -11.69 2.50 1.49
N ASP A 180 -12.13 3.33 0.56
CA ASP A 180 -12.22 2.99 -0.86
C ASP A 180 -10.83 2.65 -1.42
N ALA A 181 -9.78 3.37 -0.99
CA ALA A 181 -8.41 3.05 -1.37
C ALA A 181 -7.98 1.66 -0.89
N TYR A 182 -8.35 1.28 0.34
CA TYR A 182 -8.03 -0.02 0.89
C TYR A 182 -8.88 -1.16 0.29
N VAL A 183 -10.17 -0.92 0.07
CA VAL A 183 -11.05 -1.86 -0.65
C VAL A 183 -10.55 -2.07 -2.08
N PHE A 184 -10.12 -1.01 -2.75
CA PHE A 184 -9.49 -1.10 -4.07
C PHE A 184 -8.17 -1.89 -4.03
N LEU A 185 -7.34 -1.68 -3.00
CA LEU A 185 -6.11 -2.43 -2.79
C LEU A 185 -6.39 -3.95 -2.73
N LEU A 186 -7.34 -4.38 -1.90
CA LEU A 186 -7.66 -5.80 -1.75
C LEU A 186 -8.40 -6.36 -2.96
N SER A 187 -9.32 -5.61 -3.56
CA SER A 187 -10.16 -6.11 -4.66
C SER A 187 -9.38 -6.19 -5.98
N GLU A 188 -8.64 -5.14 -6.33
CA GLU A 188 -8.12 -4.96 -7.70
C GLU A 188 -6.62 -5.26 -7.85
N LYS A 189 -5.82 -5.21 -6.77
CA LYS A 189 -4.39 -5.50 -6.88
C LYS A 189 -4.10 -6.99 -6.90
N VAL A 190 -3.06 -7.35 -7.65
CA VAL A 190 -2.53 -8.70 -7.76
C VAL A 190 -1.34 -8.82 -6.81
N TRP A 191 -1.30 -9.92 -6.06
CA TRP A 191 -0.27 -10.21 -5.06
C TRP A 191 0.51 -11.46 -5.45
#